data_AF-A0A967GPX5-F1
#
_entry.id   AF-A0A967GPX5-F1
#
_cell.length_a   1.000
_cell.length_b   1.000
_cell.length_c   1.000
_cell.angle_alpha   90.00
_cell.angle_beta   90.00
_cell.angle_gamma   90.00
#
_symmetry.space_group_name_H-M   'P 1'
#
loop_
_entity.id
_entity.type
_entity.pdbx_description
1 polymer ?
#
loop_
_entity_poly.entity_id
_entity_poly.type
_entity_poly.pdbx_seq_one_letter_code
_entity_poly.pdbx_strand_id
1 'polypeptide(L)'
;MIRPAHHVRGAALVAVFLVVLAFPGSLRAKDPPPAVAKAERPIAERIVGHWGVDRNQMLKVLIERAAEGANGEGFDAAAKDLLVEMVNNLADRMILEFTAGGISRVHSPDHEDEARFTILKADESTGQFTLEVKAADGEPDTPKGKVEGDVLTLESDDLELHFRRLNEKEAEARLAALKKEGDKSGPGKEDQGGEAER
;
A
#
# COMPACT_ATOMS: atom_id res chain seq x y z
N MET A 1 18.62 -39.72 5.31
CA MET A 1 17.21 -39.45 4.96
C MET A 1 16.81 -38.10 5.55
N ILE A 2 16.78 -37.11 4.65
CA ILE A 2 16.04 -35.83 4.61
C ILE A 2 15.68 -35.16 5.96
N ARG A 3 16.38 -34.06 6.28
CA ARG A 3 15.85 -32.85 6.93
C ARG A 3 15.86 -31.73 5.86
N PRO A 4 15.22 -30.56 6.04
CA PRO A 4 13.96 -30.22 6.73
C PRO A 4 13.06 -29.35 5.81
N ALA A 5 11.83 -29.03 6.20
CA ALA A 5 11.09 -27.92 5.60
C ALA A 5 10.32 -27.14 6.67
N HIS A 6 11.02 -26.23 7.34
CA HIS A 6 10.38 -25.03 7.87
C HIS A 6 9.97 -24.20 6.66
N HIS A 7 8.68 -24.14 6.34
CA HIS A 7 8.19 -23.15 5.39
C HIS A 7 7.89 -21.86 6.14
N VAL A 8 8.58 -20.84 5.65
CA VAL A 8 8.69 -19.50 6.14
C VAL A 8 7.42 -18.75 5.77
N ARG A 9 6.73 -18.28 6.81
CA ARG A 9 6.07 -16.97 6.97
C ARG A 9 5.13 -16.49 5.85
N GLY A 10 3.84 -16.46 6.17
CA GLY A 10 2.85 -15.62 5.50
C GLY A 10 3.28 -14.15 5.56
N ALA A 11 3.42 -13.55 4.38
CA ALA A 11 3.95 -12.20 4.17
C ALA A 11 3.28 -11.53 2.96
N ALA A 12 1.98 -11.77 2.74
CA ALA A 12 1.26 -11.23 1.57
C ALA A 12 0.69 -9.80 1.80
N LEU A 13 0.88 -9.21 2.98
CA LEU A 13 0.74 -7.76 3.20
C LEU A 13 2.07 -7.10 3.65
N VAL A 14 3.16 -7.88 3.70
CA VAL A 14 4.47 -7.50 4.24
C VAL A 14 5.57 -7.61 3.17
N ALA A 15 5.23 -7.28 1.92
CA ALA A 15 6.18 -7.24 0.80
C ALA A 15 6.27 -5.84 0.14
N VAL A 16 6.04 -4.78 0.91
CA VAL A 16 6.50 -3.42 0.56
C VAL A 16 7.75 -3.14 1.40
N PHE A 17 8.87 -3.02 0.71
CA PHE A 17 10.26 -3.18 1.18
C PHE A 17 10.67 -2.38 2.44
N LEU A 18 11.48 -3.06 3.26
CA LEU A 18 12.40 -2.54 4.29
C LEU A 18 13.31 -1.41 3.75
N VAL A 19 13.45 -0.31 4.52
CA VAL A 19 14.71 0.38 4.92
C VAL A 19 14.38 1.62 5.79
N VAL A 20 14.71 1.52 7.10
CA VAL A 20 15.30 2.54 8.02
C VAL A 20 14.39 3.67 8.56
N LEU A 21 14.35 4.04 9.86
CA LEU A 21 14.93 3.59 11.13
C LEU A 21 14.10 4.18 12.30
N ALA A 22 14.17 3.50 13.45
CA ALA A 22 13.54 3.82 14.74
C ALA A 22 13.68 5.27 15.22
N PHE A 23 12.62 5.83 15.83
CA PHE A 23 12.63 6.61 17.09
C PHE A 23 11.18 6.89 17.57
N PRO A 24 10.91 6.94 18.89
CA PRO A 24 9.56 7.14 19.44
C PRO A 24 9.29 8.62 19.76
N GLY A 25 8.09 9.13 19.45
CA GLY A 25 7.51 10.23 20.22
C GLY A 25 6.60 11.24 19.52
N SER A 26 5.32 11.20 19.91
CA SER A 26 4.36 12.31 20.18
C SER A 26 4.09 13.37 19.11
N LEU A 27 2.79 13.69 18.91
CA LEU A 27 2.18 14.92 19.44
C LEU A 27 0.64 14.87 19.38
N ARG A 28 0.02 15.17 20.54
CA ARG A 28 -1.40 15.54 20.68
C ARG A 28 -1.64 16.89 20.01
N ALA A 29 -2.77 17.04 19.32
CA ALA A 29 -3.38 18.34 19.05
C ALA A 29 -4.89 18.29 19.29
N LYS A 30 -5.41 19.43 19.73
CA LYS A 30 -6.63 19.71 20.47
C LYS A 30 -7.82 19.99 19.53
N ASP A 31 -9.01 19.50 19.89
CA ASP A 31 -10.24 19.62 19.10
C ASP A 31 -10.63 21.07 18.74
N PRO A 32 -11.00 21.36 17.48
CA PRO A 32 -11.85 22.49 17.14
C PRO A 32 -13.35 22.11 17.13
N PRO A 33 -14.26 23.08 17.35
CA PRO A 33 -15.69 22.83 17.57
C PRO A 33 -16.44 22.38 16.30
N PRO A 34 -17.58 21.67 16.45
CA PRO A 34 -18.24 21.00 15.34
C PRO A 34 -18.93 22.01 14.41
N ALA A 35 -18.41 22.13 13.19
CA ALA A 35 -19.17 22.67 12.07
C ALA A 35 -20.19 21.61 11.62
N VAL A 36 -21.46 22.01 11.53
CA VAL A 36 -22.55 21.16 11.07
C VAL A 36 -22.31 20.81 9.59
N ALA A 37 -21.70 19.66 9.34
CA ALA A 37 -21.38 19.16 8.02
C ALA A 37 -22.64 18.62 7.33
N LYS A 38 -22.80 18.94 6.03
CA LYS A 38 -23.62 18.14 5.11
C LYS A 38 -23.28 16.68 5.36
N ALA A 39 -24.28 15.83 5.59
CA ALA A 39 -24.05 14.41 5.87
C ALA A 39 -23.23 13.80 4.72
N GLU A 40 -21.93 13.68 4.94
CA GLU A 40 -21.05 12.92 4.08
C GLU A 40 -21.54 11.47 4.08
N ARG A 41 -21.38 10.77 2.96
CA ARG A 41 -21.69 9.34 2.91
C ARG A 41 -20.89 8.61 3.99
N PRO A 42 -21.40 7.49 4.54
CA PRO A 42 -20.65 6.70 5.52
C PRO A 42 -19.25 6.35 5.00
N ILE A 43 -18.24 6.31 5.87
CA ILE A 43 -16.87 5.92 5.50
C ILE A 43 -16.83 4.61 4.70
N ALA A 44 -17.66 3.64 5.06
CA ALA A 44 -17.80 2.36 4.35
C ALA A 44 -18.11 2.53 2.86
N GLU A 45 -18.92 3.52 2.48
CA GLU A 45 -19.22 3.81 1.07
C GLU A 45 -18.12 4.67 0.43
N ARG A 46 -17.47 5.54 1.22
CA ARG A 46 -16.41 6.43 0.76
C ARG A 46 -15.10 5.74 0.46
N ILE A 47 -14.82 4.58 1.04
CA ILE A 47 -13.59 3.83 0.74
C ILE A 47 -13.76 2.90 -0.46
N VAL A 48 -14.99 2.55 -0.85
CA VAL A 48 -15.26 1.68 -2.01
C VAL A 48 -14.81 2.35 -3.31
N GLY A 49 -14.06 1.61 -4.12
CA GLY A 49 -13.53 2.05 -5.41
C GLY A 49 -12.08 1.62 -5.62
N HIS A 50 -11.49 2.17 -6.69
CA HIS A 50 -10.09 1.96 -7.05
C HIS A 50 -9.23 3.12 -6.57
N TRP A 51 -8.07 2.78 -6.03
CA TRP A 51 -7.14 3.71 -5.42
C TRP A 51 -5.74 3.43 -5.97
N GLY A 52 -5.09 4.48 -6.46
CA GLY A 52 -3.72 4.42 -6.93
C GLY A 52 -2.85 5.24 -5.99
N VAL A 53 -1.61 4.83 -5.80
CA VAL A 53 -0.67 5.58 -4.96
C VAL A 53 -0.52 7.01 -5.47
N ASP A 54 -0.63 7.97 -4.56
CA ASP A 54 -0.36 9.37 -4.83
C ASP A 54 1.16 9.61 -4.76
N ARG A 55 1.81 9.62 -5.94
CA ARG A 55 3.25 9.82 -6.06
C ARG A 55 3.72 11.08 -5.36
N ASN A 56 2.99 12.18 -5.56
CA ASN A 56 3.45 13.48 -5.09
C ASN A 56 3.38 13.54 -3.57
N GLN A 57 2.30 13.00 -2.98
CA GLN A 57 2.20 12.96 -1.52
C GLN A 57 3.13 11.95 -0.88
N MET A 58 3.28 10.77 -1.47
CA MET A 58 4.28 9.80 -1.00
C MET A 58 5.69 10.38 -1.03
N LEU A 59 6.09 11.01 -2.14
CA LEU A 59 7.41 11.65 -2.23
C LEU A 59 7.59 12.76 -1.22
N LYS A 60 6.57 13.61 -1.05
CA LYS A 60 6.64 14.71 -0.09
C LYS A 60 6.87 14.19 1.32
N VAL A 61 6.04 13.26 1.79
CA VAL A 61 6.14 12.70 3.16
C VAL A 61 7.48 12.01 3.36
N LEU A 62 7.94 11.23 2.40
CA LEU A 62 9.22 10.53 2.51
C LEU A 62 10.42 11.48 2.51
N ILE A 63 10.40 12.54 1.69
CA ILE A 63 11.46 13.57 1.69
C ILE A 63 11.45 14.37 3.00
N GLU A 64 10.26 14.74 3.51
CA GLU A 64 10.12 15.44 4.79
C GLU A 64 10.66 14.58 5.94
N ARG A 65 10.28 13.29 6.01
CA ARG A 65 10.82 12.34 7.00
C ARG A 65 12.33 12.15 6.88
N ALA A 66 12.84 12.04 5.65
CA ALA A 66 14.28 11.91 5.43
C ALA A 66 15.05 13.17 5.86
N ALA A 67 14.50 14.37 5.62
CA ALA A 67 15.09 15.63 6.06
C ALA A 67 15.10 15.76 7.60
N GLU A 68 14.04 15.30 8.27
CA GLU A 68 13.96 15.24 9.74
C GLU A 68 14.98 14.26 10.33
N GLY A 69 15.11 13.06 9.74
CA GLY A 69 16.04 12.04 10.21
C GLY A 69 17.52 12.36 9.96
N ALA A 70 17.81 13.23 8.99
CA ALA A 70 19.17 13.56 8.59
C ALA A 70 19.88 14.56 9.53
N ASN A 71 19.22 15.10 10.57
CA ASN A 71 19.81 16.09 11.50
C ASN A 71 20.57 17.26 10.83
N GLY A 72 20.18 17.62 9.60
CA GLY A 72 20.86 18.66 8.81
C GLY A 72 22.10 18.21 8.04
N GLU A 73 22.52 16.94 8.13
CA GLU A 73 23.46 16.34 7.19
C GLU A 73 22.71 16.06 5.88
N GLY A 74 22.75 17.02 4.96
CA GLY A 74 21.89 17.07 3.77
C GLY A 74 21.54 15.71 3.15
N PHE A 75 20.24 15.50 2.92
CA PHE A 75 19.72 14.38 2.16
C PHE A 75 20.32 14.40 0.75
N ASP A 76 21.23 13.45 0.47
CA ASP A 76 22.01 13.44 -0.77
C ASP A 76 21.11 13.28 -2.00
N ALA A 77 21.51 13.91 -3.11
CA ALA A 77 20.77 13.90 -4.37
C ALA A 77 20.55 12.46 -4.88
N ALA A 78 21.53 11.57 -4.71
CA ALA A 78 21.41 10.17 -5.10
C ALA A 78 20.33 9.42 -4.29
N ALA A 79 20.22 9.71 -2.98
CA ALA A 79 19.17 9.13 -2.13
C ALA A 79 17.78 9.63 -2.54
N LYS A 80 17.67 10.91 -2.92
CA LYS A 80 16.44 11.49 -3.45
C LYS A 80 16.03 10.85 -4.77
N ASP A 81 16.96 10.66 -5.70
CA ASP A 81 16.66 10.04 -7.00
C ASP A 81 16.19 8.59 -6.83
N LEU A 82 16.84 7.83 -5.95
CA LEU A 82 16.40 6.47 -5.60
C LEU A 82 14.98 6.47 -5.03
N LEU A 83 14.67 7.41 -4.14
CA LEU A 83 13.34 7.54 -3.54
C LEU A 83 12.27 7.89 -4.59
N VAL A 84 12.61 8.77 -5.53
CA VAL A 84 11.77 9.10 -6.70
C VAL A 84 11.48 7.86 -7.53
N GLU A 85 12.51 7.07 -7.84
CA GLU A 85 12.36 5.83 -8.59
C GLU A 85 11.46 4.82 -7.85
N MET A 86 11.69 4.62 -6.55
CA MET A 86 10.91 3.70 -5.72
C MET A 86 9.43 4.09 -5.66
N VAL A 87 9.10 5.37 -5.43
CA VAL A 87 7.70 5.80 -5.37
C VAL A 87 7.03 5.73 -6.74
N ASN A 88 7.76 6.06 -7.81
CA ASN A 88 7.23 5.90 -9.16
C ASN A 88 6.91 4.44 -9.45
N ASN A 89 7.85 3.53 -9.13
CA ASN A 89 7.65 2.09 -9.29
C ASN A 89 6.41 1.61 -8.52
N LEU A 90 6.32 1.96 -7.23
CA LEU A 90 5.17 1.60 -6.40
C LEU A 90 3.86 2.14 -6.99
N ALA A 91 3.85 3.37 -7.47
CA ALA A 91 2.65 4.03 -7.97
C ALA A 91 2.23 3.67 -9.38
N ASP A 92 3.14 3.08 -10.17
CA ASP A 92 2.83 2.42 -11.43
C ASP A 92 2.35 0.98 -11.20
N ARG A 93 2.87 0.31 -10.16
CA ARG A 93 2.71 -1.13 -9.95
C ARG A 93 1.71 -1.53 -8.89
N MET A 94 1.06 -0.59 -8.19
CA MET A 94 0.08 -0.91 -7.15
C MET A 94 -1.26 -0.21 -7.38
N ILE A 95 -2.33 -0.99 -7.35
CA ILE A 95 -3.71 -0.52 -7.27
C ILE A 95 -4.40 -1.24 -6.12
N LEU A 96 -5.05 -0.45 -5.26
CA LEU A 96 -5.88 -0.95 -4.18
C LEU A 96 -7.35 -0.81 -4.56
N GLU A 97 -8.09 -1.92 -4.48
CA GLU A 97 -9.53 -1.96 -4.74
C GLU A 97 -10.25 -2.29 -3.42
N PHE A 98 -11.26 -1.51 -3.05
CA PHE A 98 -12.21 -1.87 -2.01
C PHE A 98 -13.60 -2.07 -2.63
N THR A 99 -14.22 -3.20 -2.33
CA THR A 99 -15.58 -3.52 -2.79
C THR A 99 -16.59 -3.41 -1.65
N ALA A 100 -17.85 -3.15 -1.99
CA ALA A 100 -18.94 -3.09 -1.01
C ALA A 100 -19.18 -4.43 -0.26
N GLY A 101 -18.63 -5.53 -0.76
CA GLY A 101 -18.72 -6.86 -0.13
C GLY A 101 -17.72 -7.09 1.00
N GLY A 102 -16.92 -6.09 1.39
CA GLY A 102 -15.89 -6.26 2.40
C GLY A 102 -14.66 -7.00 1.87
N ILE A 103 -14.42 -6.94 0.57
CA ILE A 103 -13.23 -7.51 -0.08
C ILE A 103 -12.31 -6.36 -0.52
N SER A 104 -11.05 -6.45 -0.13
CA SER A 104 -9.96 -5.61 -0.62
C SER A 104 -9.05 -6.41 -1.53
N ARG A 105 -8.62 -5.83 -2.65
CA ARG A 105 -7.62 -6.43 -3.54
C ARG A 105 -6.45 -5.51 -3.75
N VAL A 106 -5.25 -6.08 -3.71
CA VAL A 106 -4.02 -5.41 -4.10
C VAL A 106 -3.57 -6.01 -5.43
N HIS A 107 -3.53 -5.17 -6.46
CA HIS A 107 -3.08 -5.57 -7.79
C HIS A 107 -1.63 -5.15 -7.98
N SER A 108 -0.77 -6.12 -8.30
CA SER A 108 0.60 -5.89 -8.76
C SER A 108 0.90 -6.70 -10.02
N PRO A 109 2.03 -6.46 -10.72
CA PRO A 109 2.36 -7.19 -11.94
C PRO A 109 2.51 -8.70 -11.74
N ASP A 110 2.97 -9.11 -10.57
CA ASP A 110 3.38 -10.50 -10.33
C ASP A 110 2.38 -11.26 -9.44
N HIS A 111 1.46 -10.55 -8.76
CA HIS A 111 0.47 -11.15 -7.88
C HIS A 111 -0.79 -10.27 -7.77
N GLU A 112 -1.91 -10.93 -7.51
CA GLU A 112 -3.15 -10.30 -7.04
C GLU A 112 -3.46 -10.90 -5.66
N ASP A 113 -3.42 -10.07 -4.63
CA ASP A 113 -3.72 -10.48 -3.27
C ASP A 113 -5.13 -10.05 -2.88
N GLU A 114 -5.95 -11.00 -2.45
CA GLU A 114 -7.30 -10.75 -1.94
C GLU A 114 -7.34 -10.92 -0.42
N ALA A 115 -7.94 -9.94 0.26
CA ALA A 115 -8.20 -10.00 1.69
C ALA A 115 -9.62 -9.54 2.00
N ARG A 116 -10.17 -10.02 3.12
CA ARG A 116 -11.40 -9.46 3.68
C ARG A 116 -11.07 -8.28 4.55
N PHE A 117 -11.86 -7.22 4.47
CA PHE A 117 -11.73 -6.08 5.37
C PHE A 117 -13.01 -5.84 6.17
N THR A 118 -12.85 -5.37 7.39
CA THR A 118 -13.94 -4.91 8.26
C THR A 118 -13.55 -3.57 8.87
N ILE A 119 -14.44 -2.57 8.82
CA ILE A 119 -14.24 -1.33 9.57
C ILE A 119 -14.60 -1.60 11.03
N LEU A 120 -13.60 -1.59 11.92
CA LEU A 120 -13.77 -1.82 13.35
C LEU A 120 -14.28 -0.58 14.08
N LYS A 121 -13.75 0.58 13.70
CA LYS A 121 -14.07 1.89 14.28
C LYS A 121 -14.09 2.94 13.19
N ALA A 122 -15.01 3.89 13.29
CA ALA A 122 -15.16 4.98 12.34
C ALA A 122 -15.56 6.26 13.09
N ASP A 123 -14.85 7.34 12.81
CA ASP A 123 -15.24 8.69 13.14
C ASP A 123 -15.63 9.41 11.85
N GLU A 124 -16.93 9.39 11.56
CA GLU A 124 -17.52 9.99 10.36
C GLU A 124 -17.27 11.50 10.25
N SER A 125 -16.99 12.18 11.37
CA SER A 125 -16.76 13.63 11.38
C SER A 125 -15.37 14.01 10.90
N THR A 126 -14.38 13.15 11.12
CA THR A 126 -12.98 13.38 10.74
C THR A 126 -12.54 12.50 9.57
N GLY A 127 -13.39 11.57 9.14
CA GLY A 127 -13.06 10.59 8.10
C GLY A 127 -12.06 9.53 8.57
N GLN A 128 -11.75 9.46 9.87
CA GLN A 128 -10.81 8.51 10.44
C GLN A 128 -11.48 7.16 10.72
N PHE A 129 -10.74 6.07 10.52
CA PHE A 129 -11.24 4.73 10.79
C PHE A 129 -10.11 3.76 11.15
N THR A 130 -10.49 2.59 11.64
CA THR A 130 -9.60 1.43 11.83
C THR A 130 -10.16 0.28 11.02
N LEU A 131 -9.33 -0.31 10.15
CA LEU A 131 -9.66 -1.53 9.43
C LEU A 131 -9.10 -2.73 10.19
N GLU A 132 -9.78 -3.85 10.08
CA GLU A 132 -9.16 -5.17 10.17
C GLU A 132 -9.05 -5.70 8.74
N VAL A 133 -7.86 -6.11 8.32
CA VAL A 133 -7.62 -6.72 7.00
C VAL A 133 -7.10 -8.13 7.23
N LYS A 134 -7.79 -9.13 6.69
CA LYS A 134 -7.48 -10.54 6.89
C LYS A 134 -7.39 -11.28 5.57
N ALA A 135 -6.19 -11.72 5.22
CA ALA A 135 -5.95 -12.66 4.14
C ALA A 135 -6.49 -14.07 4.50
N ALA A 136 -6.65 -14.94 3.50
CA ALA A 136 -7.27 -16.25 3.70
C ALA A 136 -6.54 -17.14 4.74
N ASP A 137 -5.21 -17.05 4.80
CA ASP A 137 -4.32 -17.85 5.65
C ASP A 137 -3.39 -16.98 6.52
N GLY A 138 -3.60 -15.66 6.54
CA GLY A 138 -2.80 -14.69 7.28
C GLY A 138 -3.38 -14.33 8.65
N GLU A 139 -2.51 -13.85 9.54
CA GLU A 139 -2.93 -13.10 10.71
C GLU A 139 -3.58 -11.78 10.28
N PRO A 140 -4.64 -11.32 10.97
CA PRO A 140 -5.26 -10.05 10.66
C PRO A 140 -4.31 -8.89 10.97
N ASP A 141 -4.24 -7.93 10.05
CA ASP A 141 -3.63 -6.63 10.27
C ASP A 141 -4.70 -5.59 10.62
N THR A 142 -4.33 -4.55 11.37
CA THR A 142 -5.26 -3.51 11.84
C THR A 142 -4.85 -2.09 11.47
N PRO A 143 -4.73 -1.75 10.16
CA PRO A 143 -4.29 -0.45 9.75
C PRO A 143 -5.30 0.63 10.15
N LYS A 144 -4.77 1.79 10.52
CA LYS A 144 -5.59 3.00 10.67
C LYS A 144 -5.74 3.64 9.31
N GLY A 145 -6.87 4.30 9.09
CA GLY A 145 -7.15 4.95 7.83
C GLY A 145 -7.79 6.31 8.01
N LYS A 146 -7.67 7.13 6.98
CA LYS A 146 -8.36 8.41 6.86
C LYS A 146 -8.81 8.59 5.42
N VAL A 147 -10.07 8.96 5.22
CA VAL A 147 -10.61 9.27 3.88
C VAL A 147 -11.13 10.70 3.84
N GLU A 148 -10.56 11.52 2.96
CA GLU A 148 -10.93 12.93 2.76
C GLU A 148 -11.14 13.19 1.27
N GLY A 149 -12.40 13.25 0.84
CA GLY A 149 -12.74 13.35 -0.58
C GLY A 149 -12.18 12.19 -1.39
N ASP A 150 -11.29 12.51 -2.34
CA ASP A 150 -10.63 11.55 -3.24
C ASP A 150 -9.24 11.11 -2.74
N VAL A 151 -8.92 11.37 -1.47
CA VAL A 151 -7.67 10.96 -0.83
C VAL A 151 -7.96 9.91 0.24
N LEU A 152 -7.22 8.82 0.20
CA LEU A 152 -7.20 7.77 1.20
C LEU A 152 -5.79 7.65 1.76
N THR A 153 -5.66 7.77 3.06
CA THR A 153 -4.42 7.47 3.78
C THR A 153 -4.62 6.18 4.57
N LEU A 154 -3.66 5.26 4.50
CA LEU A 154 -3.59 4.07 5.34
C LEU A 154 -2.26 4.06 6.09
N GLU A 155 -2.31 3.83 7.38
CA GLU A 155 -1.17 3.76 8.29
C GLU A 155 -1.09 2.34 8.88
N SER A 156 0.04 1.67 8.65
CA SER A 156 0.36 0.37 9.25
C SER A 156 1.79 0.41 9.77
N ASP A 157 1.99 -0.05 11.01
CA ASP A 157 3.26 0.00 11.76
C ASP A 157 3.97 1.36 11.66
N ASP A 158 4.91 1.50 10.72
CA ASP A 158 5.76 2.69 10.51
C ASP A 158 5.51 3.38 9.15
N LEU A 159 4.60 2.84 8.33
CA LEU A 159 4.37 3.29 6.97
C LEU A 159 3.01 4.00 6.84
N GLU A 160 3.07 5.20 6.27
CA GLU A 160 1.89 5.95 5.85
C GLU A 160 1.82 5.91 4.32
N LEU A 161 0.77 5.29 3.80
CA LEU A 161 0.51 5.16 2.38
C LEU A 161 -0.59 6.14 1.97
N HIS A 162 -0.28 6.99 0.99
CA HIS A 162 -1.24 7.91 0.40
C HIS A 162 -1.71 7.41 -0.95
N PHE A 163 -3.03 7.38 -1.09
CA PHE A 163 -3.70 7.01 -2.31
C PHE A 163 -4.62 8.12 -2.77
N ARG A 164 -4.72 8.24 -4.09
CA ARG A 164 -5.77 9.01 -4.75
C ARG A 164 -6.79 8.07 -5.38
N ARG A 165 -8.04 8.50 -5.40
CA ARG A 165 -9.10 7.80 -6.11
C ARG A 165 -8.81 7.79 -7.61
N LEU A 166 -8.97 6.63 -8.23
CA LEU A 166 -8.91 6.46 -9.67
C LEU A 166 -10.33 6.47 -10.22
N ASN A 167 -10.55 7.15 -11.34
CA ASN A 167 -11.75 6.91 -12.12
C ASN A 167 -11.65 5.54 -12.82
N GLU A 168 -12.79 5.02 -13.28
CA GLU A 168 -12.91 3.70 -13.89
C GLU A 168 -11.94 3.52 -15.07
N LYS A 169 -11.88 4.50 -15.99
CA LYS A 169 -10.98 4.46 -17.14
C LYS A 169 -9.51 4.40 -16.75
N GLU A 170 -9.10 5.16 -15.74
CA GLU A 170 -7.72 5.14 -15.21
C GLU A 170 -7.39 3.80 -14.54
N ALA A 171 -8.33 3.27 -13.74
CA ALA A 171 -8.16 1.98 -13.08
C ALA A 171 -8.01 0.85 -14.10
N GLU A 172 -8.91 0.78 -15.10
CA GLU A 172 -8.85 -0.20 -16.19
C GLU A 172 -7.53 -0.13 -16.96
N ALA A 173 -7.10 1.08 -17.34
CA ALA A 173 -5.87 1.27 -18.09
C ALA A 173 -4.64 0.78 -17.29
N ARG A 174 -4.60 1.06 -15.99
CA ARG A 174 -3.49 0.60 -15.13
C ARG A 174 -3.56 -0.91 -14.88
N LEU A 175 -4.72 -1.47 -14.57
CA LEU A 175 -4.89 -2.93 -14.42
C LEU A 175 -4.46 -3.67 -15.68
N ALA A 176 -4.81 -3.16 -16.86
CA ALA A 176 -4.38 -3.73 -18.13
C ALA A 176 -2.86 -3.62 -18.35
N ALA A 177 -2.22 -2.57 -17.84
CA ALA A 177 -0.77 -2.43 -17.88
C ALA A 177 -0.07 -3.43 -16.97
N LEU A 178 -0.56 -3.62 -15.74
CA LEU A 178 -0.02 -4.58 -14.77
C LEU A 178 -0.05 -6.01 -15.33
N LYS A 179 -1.17 -6.43 -15.93
CA LYS A 179 -1.31 -7.76 -16.54
C LYS A 179 -0.31 -7.99 -17.67
N LYS A 180 -0.12 -7.00 -18.54
CA LYS A 180 0.86 -7.08 -19.64
C LYS A 180 2.30 -7.15 -19.15
N GLU A 181 2.59 -6.59 -17.98
CA GLU A 181 3.91 -6.64 -17.38
C GLU A 181 4.18 -8.00 -16.75
N GLY A 182 3.22 -8.56 -16.01
CA GLY A 182 3.29 -9.94 -15.49
C GLY A 182 3.49 -11.00 -16.58
N ASP A 183 2.78 -10.86 -17.70
CA ASP A 183 2.90 -11.79 -18.84
C ASP A 183 4.29 -11.77 -19.50
N LYS A 184 5.02 -10.65 -19.43
CA LYS A 184 6.39 -10.53 -19.97
C LYS A 184 7.43 -11.17 -19.07
N SER A 185 7.11 -11.42 -17.80
CA SER A 185 7.97 -12.04 -16.81
C SER A 185 7.81 -13.56 -16.74
N GLY A 186 7.00 -14.17 -17.62
CA GLY A 186 6.78 -15.62 -17.71
C GLY A 186 8.07 -16.42 -17.96
N PRO A 187 8.11 -17.71 -17.56
CA PRO A 187 9.31 -18.40 -17.13
C PRO A 187 10.37 -18.42 -18.24
N GLY A 188 11.56 -17.93 -17.90
CA GLY A 188 12.75 -18.18 -18.68
C GLY A 188 12.80 -19.68 -19.01
N LYS A 189 12.91 -19.98 -20.31
CA LYS A 189 13.13 -21.34 -20.79
C LYS A 189 14.27 -21.93 -19.96
N GLU A 190 13.96 -22.85 -19.05
CA GLU A 190 14.94 -23.79 -18.54
C GLU A 190 15.43 -24.55 -19.77
N ASP A 191 16.63 -24.17 -20.18
CA ASP A 191 17.42 -24.87 -21.17
C ASP A 191 17.59 -26.29 -20.64
N GLN A 192 16.84 -27.23 -21.24
CA GLN A 192 17.08 -28.66 -21.09
C GLN A 192 18.43 -28.95 -21.76
N GLY A 193 19.51 -28.63 -21.03
CA GLY A 193 20.87 -29.01 -21.36
C GLY A 193 20.95 -30.52 -21.26
N GLY A 194 20.79 -31.16 -22.42
CA GLY A 194 20.79 -32.58 -22.62
C GLY A 194 21.99 -33.26 -21.97
N GLU A 195 21.65 -34.30 -21.21
CA GLU A 195 22.46 -35.47 -20.96
C GLU A 195 23.06 -35.96 -22.29
N ALA A 196 24.39 -35.84 -22.44
CA ALA A 196 25.14 -36.53 -23.45
C ALA A 196 26.28 -37.27 -22.76
N GLU A 197 26.12 -38.59 -22.75
CA GLU A 197 27.07 -39.62 -22.38
C GLU A 197 28.51 -39.30 -22.82
N ARG A 198 29.47 -39.52 -21.91
CA ARG A 198 30.65 -40.37 -22.14
C ARG A 198 31.48 -40.54 -20.86
#